data_AF-A0A7S2D1V6-F1
#
_entry.id   AF-A0A7S2D1V6-F1
#
_cell.length_a   1.000
_cell.length_b   1.000
_cell.length_c   1.000
_cell.angle_alpha   90.00
_cell.angle_beta   90.00
_cell.angle_gamma   90.00
#
_symmetry.space_group_name_H-M   'P 1'
#
loop_
_entity.id
_entity.type
_entity.pdbx_description
1 polymer ?
#
loop_
_entity_poly.entity_id
_entity_poly.type
_entity_poly.pdbx_seq_one_letter_code
_entity_poly.pdbx_strand_id
1 'polypeptide(L)'
;ERINYDDFCQVADAMPPHCTASLFCASHFTKFYPDIFGRISLLDYFQWARRKNSLMQTRSELSNFDATGDGSLSEREMEQWVDWLIPSLPALSGMLPDFFPFYKVTAVRKFLFFLDPRRRGRIPIKAILASPVTQELLELRRADIMQEEMRHNWFSLAYAEMLYADYLELDEDQNGMLSSAELGRYRGGGLTNIFVSRVFQECQTYRNHSTGQSEIDYKSYLDFVLAMTYKGTNESLAYFYRLLDVQKKGGLAAFDVCYFFRAVADKFADFGDEANCEVEDVKDEIFDMVKPRDSMIITLQDLVYCKVGETVVGMLTDMHAFAMYDRREQSMDHSGGDES
;
A
#
# COMPACT_ATOMS: atom_id res chain seq x y z
N GLU A 1 17.86 -1.77 -31.46
CA GLU A 1 18.84 -2.82 -31.81
C GLU A 1 18.29 -4.19 -31.39
N ARG A 2 18.63 -5.27 -32.10
CA ARG A 2 18.14 -6.63 -31.84
C ARG A 2 19.28 -7.64 -31.99
N ILE A 3 19.16 -8.79 -31.34
CA ILE A 3 20.18 -9.86 -31.34
C ILE A 3 19.54 -11.22 -31.66
N ASN A 4 20.17 -12.02 -32.52
CA ASN A 4 19.78 -13.41 -32.77
C ASN A 4 20.41 -14.34 -31.71
N TYR A 5 20.08 -15.64 -31.73
CA TYR A 5 20.60 -16.57 -30.74
C TYR A 5 22.10 -16.87 -30.88
N ASP A 6 22.62 -16.91 -32.11
CA ASP A 6 24.05 -17.18 -32.36
C ASP A 6 24.93 -16.04 -31.83
N ASP A 7 24.55 -14.79 -32.13
CA ASP A 7 25.21 -13.58 -31.62
C ASP A 7 25.07 -13.49 -30.10
N PHE A 8 23.93 -13.92 -29.54
CA PHE A 8 23.74 -14.01 -28.09
C PHE A 8 24.73 -14.97 -27.43
N CYS A 9 24.99 -16.13 -28.06
CA CYS A 9 26.01 -17.08 -27.62
C CYS A 9 27.43 -16.50 -27.76
N GLN A 10 27.74 -15.78 -28.85
CA GLN A 10 29.04 -15.13 -29.00
C GLN A 10 29.29 -14.08 -27.90
N VAL A 11 28.27 -13.30 -27.54
CA VAL A 11 28.36 -12.37 -26.40
C VAL A 11 28.56 -13.15 -25.09
N ALA A 12 27.87 -14.28 -24.91
CA ALA A 12 28.01 -15.13 -23.73
C ALA A 12 29.44 -15.66 -23.57
N ASP A 13 30.12 -16.01 -24.67
CA ASP A 13 31.51 -16.50 -24.67
C ASP A 13 32.53 -15.41 -24.34
N ALA A 14 32.21 -14.15 -24.66
CA ALA A 14 33.05 -12.99 -24.34
C ALA A 14 32.89 -12.50 -22.88
N MET A 15 31.87 -12.98 -22.16
CA MET A 15 31.56 -12.56 -20.79
C MET A 15 32.26 -13.44 -19.74
N PRO A 16 32.50 -12.92 -18.51
CA PRO A 16 33.03 -13.72 -17.43
C PRO A 16 32.15 -14.96 -17.14
N PRO A 17 32.72 -16.13 -16.79
CA PRO A 17 31.97 -17.38 -16.65
C PRO A 17 30.77 -17.31 -15.69
N HIS A 18 30.88 -16.52 -14.62
CA HIS A 18 29.80 -16.31 -13.66
C HIS A 18 28.63 -15.50 -14.24
N CYS A 19 28.90 -14.52 -15.11
CA CYS A 19 27.88 -13.77 -15.84
C CYS A 19 27.19 -14.67 -16.86
N THR A 20 27.95 -15.49 -17.57
CA THR A 20 27.44 -16.42 -18.58
C THR A 20 26.46 -17.41 -17.97
N ALA A 21 26.87 -18.10 -16.90
CA ALA A 21 25.99 -19.06 -16.21
C ALA A 21 24.72 -18.41 -15.62
N SER A 22 24.79 -17.15 -15.20
CA SER A 22 23.67 -16.47 -14.55
C SER A 22 22.72 -15.78 -15.55
N LEU A 23 23.25 -15.15 -16.60
CA LEU A 23 22.48 -14.27 -17.50
C LEU A 23 22.27 -14.91 -18.88
N PHE A 24 23.24 -15.63 -19.40
CA PHE A 24 23.24 -16.09 -20.79
C PHE A 24 22.91 -17.59 -20.89
N CYS A 25 21.62 -17.93 -20.87
CA CYS A 25 21.15 -19.28 -21.17
C CYS A 25 19.96 -19.27 -22.13
N ALA A 26 19.75 -20.39 -22.83
CA ALA A 26 18.66 -20.53 -23.82
C ALA A 26 17.30 -20.16 -23.23
N SER A 27 17.01 -20.60 -21.99
CA SER A 27 15.75 -20.29 -21.31
C SER A 27 15.56 -18.81 -20.95
N HIS A 28 16.62 -18.00 -20.94
CA HIS A 28 16.49 -16.54 -20.80
C HIS A 28 16.21 -15.88 -22.14
N PHE A 29 16.86 -16.32 -23.21
CA PHE A 29 16.62 -15.82 -24.57
C PHE A 29 15.16 -16.01 -24.99
N THR A 30 14.59 -17.19 -24.72
CA THR A 30 13.20 -17.52 -25.08
C THR A 30 12.14 -16.78 -24.25
N LYS A 31 12.51 -15.97 -23.26
CA LYS A 31 11.55 -15.14 -22.50
C LYS A 31 11.05 -13.93 -23.29
N PHE A 32 11.77 -13.55 -24.33
CA PHE A 32 11.49 -12.34 -25.11
C PHE A 32 10.81 -12.72 -26.43
N TYR A 33 9.87 -11.89 -26.86
CA TYR A 33 9.15 -12.12 -28.11
C TYR A 33 10.08 -11.88 -29.31
N PRO A 34 10.38 -12.90 -30.13
CA PRO A 34 11.24 -12.74 -31.29
C PRO A 34 10.52 -11.98 -32.41
N ASP A 35 11.27 -11.27 -33.26
CA ASP A 35 10.73 -10.84 -34.56
C ASP A 35 10.62 -12.00 -35.56
N ILE A 36 10.14 -11.69 -36.77
CA ILE A 36 10.06 -12.63 -37.90
C ILE A 36 11.41 -13.25 -38.29
N PHE A 37 12.53 -12.69 -37.82
CA PHE A 37 13.88 -13.18 -38.06
C PHE A 37 14.48 -13.91 -36.84
N GLY A 38 13.68 -14.19 -35.79
CA GLY A 38 14.15 -14.89 -34.60
C GLY A 38 14.99 -14.02 -33.65
N ARG A 39 14.93 -12.68 -33.76
CA ARG A 39 15.76 -11.76 -32.97
C ARG A 39 14.98 -11.09 -31.85
N ILE A 40 15.60 -10.98 -30.69
CA ILE A 40 15.02 -10.34 -29.51
C ILE A 40 15.51 -8.90 -29.34
N SER A 41 14.74 -8.07 -28.63
CA SER A 41 15.11 -6.70 -28.30
C SER A 41 16.28 -6.66 -27.31
N LEU A 42 17.37 -6.00 -27.69
CA LEU A 42 18.52 -5.83 -26.81
C LEU A 42 18.22 -4.96 -25.60
N LEU A 43 17.37 -3.95 -25.78
CA LEU A 43 16.95 -3.05 -24.69
C LEU A 43 16.20 -3.82 -23.61
N ASP A 44 15.22 -4.64 -24.00
CA ASP A 44 14.40 -5.40 -23.06
C ASP A 44 15.23 -6.46 -22.34
N TYR A 45 16.13 -7.13 -23.07
CA TYR A 45 17.06 -8.08 -22.46
C TYR A 45 18.00 -7.40 -21.45
N PHE A 46 18.57 -6.25 -21.80
CA PHE A 46 19.46 -5.50 -20.92
C PHE A 46 18.74 -5.01 -19.65
N GLN A 47 17.51 -4.50 -19.79
CA GLN A 47 16.68 -4.11 -18.64
C GLN A 47 16.38 -5.31 -17.74
N TRP A 48 16.02 -6.47 -18.32
CA TRP A 48 15.81 -7.70 -17.57
C TRP A 48 17.09 -8.17 -16.86
N ALA A 49 18.24 -8.17 -17.53
CA ALA A 49 19.52 -8.58 -16.96
C ALA A 49 19.91 -7.67 -15.78
N ARG A 50 19.73 -6.34 -15.92
CA ARG A 50 19.93 -5.38 -14.83
C ARG A 50 19.01 -5.65 -13.64
N ARG A 51 17.71 -5.88 -13.88
CA ARG A 51 16.74 -6.22 -12.82
C ARG A 51 17.13 -7.53 -12.12
N LYS A 52 17.50 -8.56 -12.86
CA LYS A 52 17.95 -9.85 -12.31
C LYS A 52 19.20 -9.69 -11.45
N ASN A 53 20.19 -8.94 -11.92
CA ASN A 53 21.41 -8.68 -11.16
C ASN A 53 21.11 -7.89 -9.88
N SER A 54 20.25 -6.86 -9.96
CA SER A 54 19.84 -6.09 -8.78
C SER A 54 19.14 -6.98 -7.75
N LEU A 55 18.24 -7.87 -8.15
CA LEU A 55 17.57 -8.80 -7.24
C LEU A 55 18.55 -9.81 -6.61
N MET A 56 19.53 -10.29 -7.38
CA MET A 56 20.59 -11.17 -6.83
C MET A 56 21.44 -10.45 -5.80
N GLN A 57 21.83 -9.21 -6.09
CA GLN A 57 22.57 -8.36 -5.17
C GLN A 57 21.75 -8.10 -3.89
N THR A 58 20.49 -7.67 -4.02
CA THR A 58 19.59 -7.43 -2.90
C THR A 58 19.36 -8.69 -2.06
N ARG A 59 19.30 -9.87 -2.69
CA ARG A 59 19.23 -11.14 -1.95
C ARG A 59 20.46 -11.32 -1.07
N SER A 60 21.66 -11.14 -1.62
CA SER A 60 22.91 -11.23 -0.86
C SER A 60 22.96 -10.19 0.26
N GLU A 61 22.51 -8.97 0.01
CA GLU A 61 22.42 -7.89 1.00
C GLU A 61 21.49 -8.31 2.16
N LEU A 62 20.25 -8.71 1.87
CA LEU A 62 19.27 -9.15 2.87
C LEU A 62 19.77 -10.34 3.70
N SER A 63 20.45 -11.30 3.06
CA SER A 63 21.02 -12.46 3.76
C SER A 63 22.11 -12.09 4.78
N ASN A 64 22.77 -10.92 4.65
CA ASN A 64 23.73 -10.47 5.67
C ASN A 64 23.05 -10.01 6.97
N PHE A 65 21.75 -9.70 6.93
CA PHE A 65 20.97 -9.25 8.08
C PHE A 65 20.11 -10.38 8.68
N ASP A 66 20.12 -11.58 8.11
CA ASP A 66 19.45 -12.76 8.64
C ASP A 66 20.29 -13.40 9.75
N ALA A 67 20.16 -12.89 10.98
CA ALA A 67 21.00 -13.32 12.09
C ALA A 67 20.71 -14.78 12.52
N THR A 68 19.49 -15.27 12.28
CA THR A 68 19.07 -16.63 12.63
C THR A 68 19.36 -17.65 11.52
N GLY A 69 19.59 -17.19 10.29
CA GLY A 69 19.80 -18.04 9.11
C GLY A 69 18.54 -18.80 8.68
N ASP A 70 17.36 -18.34 9.10
CA ASP A 70 16.09 -19.02 8.80
C ASP A 70 15.44 -18.55 7.49
N GLY A 71 16.08 -17.61 6.79
CA GLY A 71 15.62 -17.04 5.53
C GLY A 71 14.51 -16.01 5.70
N SER A 72 14.35 -15.44 6.90
CA SER A 72 13.40 -14.37 7.21
C SER A 72 14.03 -13.25 8.03
N LEU A 73 13.50 -12.04 7.88
CA LEU A 73 13.96 -10.86 8.61
C LEU A 73 12.86 -10.35 9.55
N SER A 74 13.26 -10.01 10.77
CA SER A 74 12.45 -9.25 11.72
C SER A 74 12.40 -7.77 11.37
N GLU A 75 11.48 -7.03 12.00
CA GLU A 75 11.41 -5.56 11.86
C GLU A 75 12.75 -4.89 12.14
N ARG A 76 13.46 -5.32 13.20
CA ARG A 76 14.78 -4.78 13.55
C ARG A 76 15.85 -5.05 12.50
N GLU A 77 15.87 -6.26 11.93
CA GLU A 77 16.82 -6.64 10.88
C GLU A 77 16.53 -5.88 9.57
N MET A 78 15.24 -5.63 9.27
CA MET A 78 14.81 -4.78 8.16
C MET A 78 15.24 -3.32 8.37
N GLU A 79 15.09 -2.78 9.58
CA GLU A 79 15.59 -1.44 9.93
C GLU A 79 17.10 -1.32 9.70
N GLN A 80 17.88 -2.33 10.11
CA GLN A 80 19.34 -2.36 9.89
C GLN A 80 19.71 -2.44 8.41
N TRP A 81 18.96 -3.21 7.62
CA TRP A 81 19.16 -3.27 6.18
C TRP A 81 18.85 -1.93 5.51
N VAL A 82 17.76 -1.27 5.88
CA VAL A 82 17.40 0.07 5.38
C VAL A 82 18.47 1.10 5.79
N ASP A 83 18.93 1.08 7.05
CA ASP A 83 20.02 1.94 7.54
C ASP A 83 21.28 1.82 6.66
N TRP A 84 21.65 0.58 6.31
CA TRP A 84 22.79 0.31 5.44
C TRP A 84 22.56 0.71 3.98
N LEU A 85 21.32 0.59 3.48
CA LEU A 85 20.98 0.86 2.10
C LEU A 85 20.94 2.36 1.79
N ILE A 86 20.44 3.21 2.70
CA ILE A 86 20.20 4.64 2.47
C ILE A 86 21.41 5.38 1.84
N PRO A 87 22.65 5.25 2.35
CA PRO A 87 23.81 5.95 1.78
C PRO A 87 24.11 5.61 0.32
N SER A 88 23.62 4.46 -0.16
CA SER A 88 23.83 4.00 -1.54
C SER A 88 22.76 4.51 -2.53
N LEU A 89 21.70 5.17 -2.06
CA LEU A 89 20.57 5.61 -2.87
C LEU A 89 20.67 7.11 -3.20
N PRO A 90 20.94 7.48 -4.47
CA PRO A 90 21.04 8.89 -4.86
C PRO A 90 19.77 9.70 -4.57
N ALA A 91 18.60 9.08 -4.74
CA ALA A 91 17.31 9.72 -4.50
C ALA A 91 17.03 10.07 -3.02
N LEU A 92 17.89 9.62 -2.10
CA LEU A 92 17.85 9.94 -0.67
C LEU A 92 18.99 10.89 -0.25
N SER A 93 19.77 11.37 -1.22
CA SER A 93 20.84 12.33 -0.94
C SER A 93 20.25 13.62 -0.38
N GLY A 94 20.89 14.18 0.66
CA GLY A 94 20.43 15.42 1.29
C GLY A 94 19.43 15.24 2.44
N MET A 95 19.07 13.99 2.80
CA MET A 95 18.24 13.71 3.98
C MET A 95 18.87 14.31 5.25
N LEU A 96 18.07 15.06 6.01
CA LEU A 96 18.50 15.63 7.28
C LEU A 96 18.67 14.53 8.34
N PRO A 97 19.71 14.59 9.20
CA PRO A 97 19.96 13.58 10.23
C PRO A 97 18.77 13.35 11.17
N ASP A 98 18.06 14.43 11.54
CA ASP A 98 16.91 14.37 12.45
C ASP A 98 15.70 13.65 11.83
N PHE A 99 15.62 13.61 10.50
CA PHE A 99 14.54 12.91 9.78
C PHE A 99 14.81 11.42 9.61
N PHE A 100 16.08 11.00 9.73
CA PHE A 100 16.51 9.63 9.46
C PHE A 100 15.71 8.54 10.24
N PRO A 101 15.41 8.70 11.55
CA PRO A 101 14.59 7.73 12.27
C PRO A 101 13.17 7.59 11.69
N PHE A 102 12.55 8.69 11.25
CA PHE A 102 11.21 8.70 10.68
C PHE A 102 11.19 8.09 9.28
N TYR A 103 12.18 8.41 8.44
CA TYR A 103 12.34 7.80 7.13
C TYR A 103 12.47 6.27 7.24
N LYS A 104 13.33 5.79 8.15
CA LYS A 104 13.54 4.37 8.36
C LYS A 104 12.26 3.63 8.71
N VAL A 105 11.51 4.16 9.68
CA VAL A 105 10.23 3.59 10.08
C VAL A 105 9.25 3.61 8.91
N THR A 106 9.19 4.71 8.15
CA THR A 106 8.34 4.87 6.95
C THR A 106 8.63 3.79 5.90
N ALA A 107 9.91 3.53 5.62
CA ALA A 107 10.33 2.52 4.65
C ALA A 107 10.00 1.10 5.13
N VAL A 108 10.39 0.74 6.35
CA VAL A 108 10.18 -0.60 6.90
C VAL A 108 8.70 -0.92 7.07
N ARG A 109 7.89 0.07 7.45
CA ARG A 109 6.46 -0.13 7.70
C ARG A 109 5.71 -0.59 6.45
N LYS A 110 6.06 -0.10 5.27
CA LYS A 110 5.46 -0.56 4.01
C LYS A 110 5.71 -2.04 3.76
N PHE A 111 6.92 -2.55 4.02
CA PHE A 111 7.19 -3.99 3.92
C PHE A 111 6.35 -4.81 4.91
N LEU A 112 6.28 -4.38 6.18
CA LEU A 112 5.50 -5.08 7.20
C LEU A 112 4.01 -5.10 6.87
N PHE A 113 3.46 -3.99 6.39
CA PHE A 113 2.06 -3.88 6.02
C PHE A 113 1.68 -4.88 4.91
N PHE A 114 2.48 -4.96 3.84
CA PHE A 114 2.16 -5.82 2.70
C PHE A 114 2.60 -7.28 2.86
N LEU A 115 3.69 -7.54 3.58
CA LEU A 115 4.33 -8.86 3.62
C LEU A 115 4.19 -9.59 4.96
N ASP A 116 3.65 -8.93 5.98
CA ASP A 116 3.29 -9.54 7.26
C ASP A 116 1.84 -9.22 7.68
N PRO A 117 0.83 -9.61 6.86
CA PRO A 117 -0.58 -9.31 7.16
C PRO A 117 -1.07 -9.97 8.46
N ARG A 118 -0.35 -10.99 8.96
CA ARG A 118 -0.67 -11.69 10.22
C ARG A 118 0.11 -11.14 11.42
N ARG A 119 0.90 -10.08 11.24
CA ARG A 119 1.69 -9.41 12.29
C ARG A 119 2.54 -10.40 13.11
N ARG A 120 3.21 -11.33 12.43
CA ARG A 120 4.14 -12.30 13.03
C ARG A 120 5.48 -11.68 13.40
N GLY A 121 5.78 -10.48 12.89
CA GLY A 121 7.03 -9.77 13.11
C GLY A 121 8.21 -10.32 12.32
N ARG A 122 7.98 -11.20 11.33
CA ARG A 122 9.02 -11.79 10.48
C ARG A 122 8.54 -11.93 9.03
N ILE A 123 9.36 -11.50 8.08
CA ILE A 123 9.08 -11.57 6.64
C ILE A 123 10.12 -12.48 5.96
N PRO A 124 9.71 -13.53 5.21
CA PRO A 124 10.63 -14.32 4.41
C PRO A 124 11.37 -13.48 3.36
N ILE A 125 12.69 -13.63 3.23
CA ILE A 125 13.52 -12.92 2.23
C ILE A 125 12.99 -13.15 0.80
N LYS A 126 12.53 -14.38 0.52
CA LYS A 126 11.92 -14.69 -0.78
C LYS A 126 10.66 -13.86 -1.05
N ALA A 127 9.85 -13.57 -0.02
CA ALA A 127 8.67 -12.73 -0.15
C ALA A 127 9.05 -11.27 -0.38
N ILE A 128 10.07 -10.77 0.34
CA ILE A 128 10.64 -9.43 0.11
C ILE A 128 11.06 -9.29 -1.36
N LEU A 129 11.93 -10.16 -1.84
CA LEU A 129 12.48 -10.11 -3.21
C LEU A 129 11.41 -10.23 -4.31
N ALA A 130 10.33 -10.96 -4.06
CA ALA A 130 9.24 -11.13 -5.00
C ALA A 130 8.21 -9.97 -4.96
N SER A 131 8.30 -9.10 -3.96
CA SER A 131 7.30 -8.06 -3.73
C SER A 131 7.43 -6.89 -4.71
N PRO A 132 6.31 -6.27 -5.12
CA PRO A 132 6.32 -4.97 -5.80
C PRO A 132 6.96 -3.88 -4.94
N VAL A 133 6.88 -4.01 -3.61
CA VAL A 133 7.48 -3.08 -2.64
C VAL A 133 8.99 -2.99 -2.83
N THR A 134 9.69 -4.12 -3.01
CA THR A 134 11.13 -4.10 -3.34
C THR A 134 11.40 -3.50 -4.71
N GLN A 135 10.53 -3.71 -5.70
CA GLN A 135 10.72 -3.12 -7.02
C GLN A 135 10.69 -1.59 -6.95
N GLU A 136 9.68 -1.04 -6.27
CA GLU A 136 9.53 0.40 -6.03
C GLU A 136 10.72 0.99 -5.27
N LEU A 137 11.23 0.32 -4.22
CA LEU A 137 12.43 0.75 -3.51
C LEU A 137 13.68 0.75 -4.43
N LEU A 138 13.84 -0.28 -5.26
CA LEU A 138 14.99 -0.41 -6.15
C LEU A 138 14.99 0.61 -7.29
N GLU A 139 13.85 1.23 -7.60
CA GLU A 139 13.79 2.36 -8.54
C GLU A 139 14.66 3.52 -8.07
N LEU A 140 14.81 3.73 -6.75
CA LEU A 140 15.67 4.78 -6.17
C LEU A 140 17.16 4.63 -6.44
N ARG A 141 17.60 3.46 -6.97
CA ARG A 141 18.98 3.26 -7.43
C ARG A 141 19.24 3.97 -8.77
N ARG A 142 18.20 4.38 -9.49
CA ARG A 142 18.31 5.16 -10.72
C ARG A 142 18.74 6.59 -10.38
N ALA A 143 19.70 7.12 -11.12
CA ALA A 143 20.13 8.51 -10.98
C ALA A 143 19.21 9.49 -11.74
N ASP A 144 18.38 8.97 -12.65
CA ASP A 144 17.58 9.69 -13.64
C ASP A 144 16.07 9.70 -13.31
N ILE A 145 15.69 9.66 -12.04
CA ILE A 145 14.27 9.67 -11.63
C ILE A 145 13.74 11.10 -11.76
N MET A 146 12.60 11.25 -12.45
CA MET A 146 11.93 12.54 -12.57
C MET A 146 11.34 12.98 -11.23
N GLN A 147 11.29 14.29 -10.97
CA GLN A 147 10.70 14.83 -9.73
C GLN A 147 9.23 14.39 -9.53
N GLU A 148 8.47 14.29 -10.62
CA GLU A 148 7.08 13.81 -10.57
C GLU A 148 6.98 12.33 -10.19
N GLU A 149 7.92 11.48 -10.66
CA GLU A 149 8.01 10.07 -10.26
C GLU A 149 8.36 9.97 -8.76
N MET A 150 9.25 10.83 -8.26
CA MET A 150 9.60 10.85 -6.84
C MET A 150 8.38 11.13 -5.96
N ARG A 151 7.47 12.02 -6.38
CA ARG A 151 6.24 12.34 -5.65
C ARG A 151 5.23 11.19 -5.55
N HIS A 152 5.43 10.11 -6.30
CA HIS A 152 4.54 8.95 -6.27
C HIS A 152 5.22 7.69 -5.71
N ASN A 153 6.54 7.71 -5.55
CA ASN A 153 7.30 6.60 -4.98
C ASN A 153 7.39 6.77 -3.46
N TRP A 154 6.81 5.83 -2.71
CA TRP A 154 6.73 5.86 -1.25
C TRP A 154 8.08 5.97 -0.57
N PHE A 155 9.12 5.40 -1.19
CA PHE A 155 10.46 5.38 -0.64
C PHE A 155 11.25 6.64 -0.95
N SER A 156 10.78 7.51 -1.84
CA SER A 156 11.51 8.74 -2.15
C SER A 156 11.56 9.66 -0.93
N LEU A 157 12.63 10.47 -0.84
CA LEU A 157 12.75 11.45 0.24
C LEU A 157 11.57 12.45 0.20
N ALA A 158 11.20 12.92 -0.99
CA ALA A 158 10.12 13.88 -1.16
C ALA A 158 8.76 13.35 -0.68
N TYR A 159 8.43 12.08 -0.97
CA TYR A 159 7.17 11.49 -0.51
C TYR A 159 7.18 11.26 1.01
N ALA A 160 8.31 10.76 1.55
CA ALA A 160 8.43 10.51 2.98
C ALA A 160 8.35 11.81 3.79
N GLU A 161 8.96 12.90 3.32
CA GLU A 161 8.88 14.23 3.95
C GLU A 161 7.45 14.78 3.91
N MET A 162 6.75 14.64 2.78
CA MET A 162 5.34 15.02 2.66
C MET A 162 4.46 14.24 3.64
N LEU A 163 4.64 12.92 3.75
CA LEU A 163 3.88 12.09 4.68
C LEU A 163 4.12 12.47 6.15
N TYR A 164 5.36 12.84 6.49
CA TYR A 164 5.68 13.31 7.83
C TYR A 164 5.15 14.73 8.08
N ALA A 165 5.16 15.60 7.07
CA ALA A 165 4.55 16.92 7.17
C ALA A 165 3.03 16.82 7.42
N ASP A 166 2.33 15.93 6.71
CA ASP A 166 0.90 15.65 6.93
C ASP A 166 0.65 15.16 8.37
N TYR A 167 1.55 14.36 8.94
CA TYR A 167 1.46 13.92 10.34
C TYR A 167 1.59 15.08 11.33
N LEU A 168 2.59 15.95 11.12
CA LEU A 168 2.83 17.13 11.96
C LEU A 168 1.71 18.17 11.85
N GLU A 169 1.05 18.28 10.69
CA GLU A 169 -0.09 19.18 10.53
C GLU A 169 -1.31 18.70 11.34
N LEU A 170 -1.46 17.39 11.52
CA LEU A 170 -2.55 16.82 12.33
C LEU A 170 -2.30 16.97 13.83
N ASP A 171 -1.05 16.83 14.28
CA ASP A 171 -0.58 16.95 15.67
C ASP A 171 -0.59 18.41 16.15
N GLU A 172 -1.76 18.86 16.62
CA GLU A 172 -2.03 20.26 16.93
C GLU A 172 -1.35 20.70 18.24
N ASP A 173 -1.25 19.79 19.21
CA ASP A 173 -0.59 20.05 20.48
C ASP A 173 0.93 19.77 20.46
N GLN A 174 1.43 19.27 19.32
CA GLN A 174 2.85 18.98 19.05
C GLN A 174 3.45 18.01 20.07
N ASN A 175 2.65 17.06 20.57
CA ASN A 175 3.09 16.07 21.54
C ASN A 175 3.76 14.84 20.91
N GLY A 176 3.73 14.75 19.58
CA GLY A 176 4.32 13.67 18.78
C GLY A 176 3.42 12.45 18.60
N MET A 177 2.16 12.51 19.00
CA MET A 177 1.13 11.49 18.83
C MET A 177 -0.17 12.11 18.31
N LEU A 178 -1.09 11.30 17.80
CA LEU A 178 -2.39 11.78 17.31
C LEU A 178 -3.54 11.26 18.16
N SER A 179 -4.35 12.15 18.68
CA SER A 179 -5.66 11.87 19.24
C SER A 179 -6.68 11.51 18.16
N SER A 180 -7.82 10.95 18.58
CA SER A 180 -8.93 10.64 17.67
C SER A 180 -9.51 11.89 17.00
N ALA A 181 -9.46 13.06 17.65
CA ALA A 181 -9.95 14.30 17.07
C ALA A 181 -9.02 14.79 15.96
N GLU A 182 -7.70 14.68 16.19
CA GLU A 182 -6.67 15.05 15.21
C GLU A 182 -6.72 14.14 13.98
N LEU A 183 -6.74 12.81 14.17
CA LEU A 183 -6.87 11.89 13.04
C LEU A 183 -8.19 12.09 12.28
N GLY A 184 -9.25 12.51 12.97
CA GLY A 184 -10.54 12.82 12.36
C GLY A 184 -10.49 13.96 11.33
N ARG A 185 -9.44 14.80 11.34
CA ARG A 185 -9.22 15.87 10.34
C ARG A 185 -8.44 15.41 9.11
N TYR A 186 -7.99 14.15 9.08
CA TYR A 186 -7.26 13.60 7.95
C TYR A 186 -7.99 13.85 6.62
N ARG A 187 -7.25 14.41 5.64
CA ARG A 187 -7.73 14.75 4.29
C ARG A 187 -9.04 15.55 4.26
N GLY A 188 -9.13 16.59 5.08
CA GLY A 188 -10.29 17.50 5.08
C GLY A 188 -11.44 17.04 5.96
N GLY A 189 -11.27 15.94 6.72
CA GLY A 189 -12.19 15.54 7.77
C GLY A 189 -13.43 14.77 7.33
N GLY A 190 -13.38 14.13 6.16
CA GLY A 190 -14.48 13.29 5.64
C GLY A 190 -14.70 11.99 6.41
N LEU A 191 -13.75 11.55 7.23
CA LEU A 191 -13.85 10.31 8.00
C LEU A 191 -14.93 10.40 9.08
N THR A 192 -15.70 9.32 9.26
CA THR A 192 -16.71 9.29 10.32
C THR A 192 -16.09 9.07 11.69
N ASN A 193 -16.68 9.67 12.72
CA ASN A 193 -16.23 9.49 14.11
C ASN A 193 -16.32 8.01 14.55
N ILE A 194 -17.29 7.26 14.00
CA ILE A 194 -17.42 5.82 14.26
C ILE A 194 -16.20 5.08 13.68
N PHE A 195 -15.86 5.33 12.42
CA PHE A 195 -14.70 4.69 11.79
C PHE A 195 -13.39 5.04 12.50
N VAL A 196 -13.17 6.33 12.80
CA VAL A 196 -11.97 6.76 13.54
C VAL A 196 -11.91 6.12 14.92
N SER A 197 -13.02 6.06 15.65
CA SER A 197 -13.07 5.36 16.95
C SER A 197 -12.68 3.89 16.83
N ARG A 198 -13.09 3.22 15.74
CA ARG A 198 -12.70 1.82 15.48
C ARG A 198 -11.21 1.69 15.21
N VAL A 199 -10.56 2.65 14.54
CA VAL A 199 -9.09 2.66 14.39
C VAL A 199 -8.42 2.59 15.76
N PHE A 200 -8.79 3.48 16.69
CA PHE A 200 -8.20 3.56 18.04
C PHE A 200 -8.52 2.34 18.93
N GLN A 201 -9.62 1.64 18.68
CA GLN A 201 -9.96 0.41 19.40
C GLN A 201 -9.14 -0.80 18.93
N GLU A 202 -8.51 -0.68 17.76
CA GLU A 202 -7.93 -1.80 17.03
C GLU A 202 -6.42 -1.63 16.79
N CYS A 203 -5.86 -0.44 16.95
CA CYS A 203 -4.43 -0.20 16.92
C CYS A 203 -3.84 -0.10 18.34
N GLN A 204 -2.51 -0.07 18.40
CA GLN A 204 -1.82 0.23 19.65
C GLN A 204 -2.02 1.70 19.98
N THR A 205 -2.58 1.99 21.16
CA THR A 205 -2.74 3.35 21.66
C THR A 205 -1.93 3.59 22.91
N TYR A 206 -1.61 4.84 23.17
CA TYR A 206 -0.95 5.34 24.36
C TYR A 206 -1.88 6.31 25.06
N ARG A 207 -1.95 6.24 26.39
CA ARG A 207 -2.83 7.13 27.15
C ARG A 207 -2.08 8.41 27.48
N ASN A 208 -2.59 9.54 27.01
CA ASN A 208 -2.08 10.85 27.38
C ASN A 208 -2.39 11.11 28.86
N HIS A 209 -1.34 11.39 29.64
CA HIS A 209 -1.49 11.61 31.08
C HIS A 209 -2.18 12.93 31.44
N SER A 210 -2.10 13.93 30.55
CA SER A 210 -2.67 15.26 30.76
C SER A 210 -4.14 15.31 30.37
N THR A 211 -4.50 14.79 29.19
CA THR A 211 -5.87 14.84 28.65
C THR A 211 -6.69 13.59 29.00
N GLY A 212 -6.02 12.49 29.36
CA GLY A 212 -6.63 11.18 29.59
C GLY A 212 -7.07 10.44 28.32
N GLN A 213 -6.87 11.04 27.14
CA GLN A 213 -7.26 10.51 25.85
C GLN A 213 -6.30 9.41 25.37
N SER A 214 -6.78 8.57 24.45
CA SER A 214 -5.94 7.58 23.77
C SER A 214 -5.41 8.18 22.48
N GLU A 215 -4.11 8.03 22.25
CA GLU A 215 -3.36 8.59 21.13
C GLU A 215 -2.62 7.48 20.38
N ILE A 216 -2.35 7.70 19.10
CA ILE A 216 -1.60 6.78 18.25
C ILE A 216 -0.25 7.37 17.88
N ASP A 217 0.75 6.51 17.75
CA ASP A 217 2.09 6.90 17.32
C ASP A 217 2.20 6.98 15.79
N TYR A 218 3.34 7.51 15.32
CA TYR A 218 3.65 7.59 13.89
C TYR A 218 3.60 6.22 13.19
N LYS A 219 4.00 5.12 13.84
CA LYS A 219 3.91 3.77 13.26
C LYS A 219 2.47 3.36 12.96
N SER A 220 1.56 3.64 13.89
CA SER A 220 0.14 3.36 13.73
C SER A 220 -0.52 4.26 12.69
N TYR A 221 -0.11 5.53 12.62
CA TYR A 221 -0.49 6.45 11.54
C TYR A 221 -0.05 5.93 10.17
N LEU A 222 1.18 5.43 10.03
CA LEU A 222 1.67 4.87 8.76
C LEU A 222 0.87 3.64 8.31
N ASP A 223 0.50 2.73 9.22
CA ASP A 223 -0.40 1.61 8.93
C ASP A 223 -1.75 2.11 8.37
N PHE A 224 -2.29 3.15 8.99
CA PHE A 224 -3.53 3.79 8.58
C PHE A 224 -3.39 4.42 7.18
N VAL A 225 -2.34 5.21 6.93
CA VAL A 225 -2.13 5.84 5.62
C VAL A 225 -1.87 4.81 4.52
N LEU A 226 -1.14 3.74 4.80
CA LEU A 226 -0.94 2.63 3.85
C LEU A 226 -2.28 1.99 3.46
N ALA A 227 -3.13 1.69 4.44
CA ALA A 227 -4.47 1.17 4.17
C ALA A 227 -5.32 2.16 3.36
N MET A 228 -5.27 3.45 3.70
CA MET A 228 -6.01 4.51 3.01
C MET A 228 -5.51 4.79 1.59
N THR A 229 -4.22 4.61 1.33
CA THR A 229 -3.60 4.88 0.02
C THR A 229 -3.81 3.71 -0.93
N TYR A 230 -3.75 2.47 -0.41
CA TYR A 230 -3.82 1.24 -1.20
C TYR A 230 -5.11 0.46 -0.92
N LYS A 231 -6.27 1.13 -0.81
CA LYS A 231 -7.54 0.52 -0.36
C LYS A 231 -7.95 -0.74 -1.12
N GLY A 232 -7.65 -0.81 -2.42
CA GLY A 232 -7.97 -1.96 -3.27
C GLY A 232 -7.11 -3.21 -3.06
N THR A 233 -6.05 -3.17 -2.25
CA THR A 233 -5.22 -4.36 -2.00
C THR A 233 -5.83 -5.25 -0.92
N ASN A 234 -5.52 -6.54 -0.97
CA ASN A 234 -6.05 -7.52 -0.02
C ASN A 234 -5.68 -7.17 1.43
N GLU A 235 -4.48 -6.63 1.65
CA GLU A 235 -3.96 -6.25 2.96
C GLU A 235 -4.71 -5.05 3.54
N SER A 236 -5.03 -4.06 2.70
CA SER A 236 -5.85 -2.93 3.09
C SER A 236 -7.29 -3.35 3.37
N LEU A 237 -7.90 -4.18 2.51
CA LEU A 237 -9.22 -4.73 2.76
C LEU A 237 -9.27 -5.52 4.07
N ALA A 238 -8.23 -6.31 4.37
CA ALA A 238 -8.13 -7.01 5.66
C ALA A 238 -7.98 -6.04 6.84
N TYR A 239 -7.25 -4.93 6.67
CA TYR A 239 -7.15 -3.87 7.65
C TYR A 239 -8.53 -3.27 7.95
N PHE A 240 -9.28 -2.83 6.92
CA PHE A 240 -10.60 -2.22 7.09
C PHE A 240 -11.63 -3.22 7.62
N TYR A 241 -11.64 -4.44 7.09
CA TYR A 241 -12.57 -5.47 7.53
C TYR A 241 -12.48 -5.74 9.03
N ARG A 242 -11.26 -5.75 9.58
CA ARG A 242 -11.04 -5.89 11.02
C ARG A 242 -11.63 -4.72 11.83
N LEU A 243 -11.65 -3.51 11.27
CA LEU A 243 -12.27 -2.34 11.88
C LEU A 243 -13.80 -2.43 11.82
N LEU A 244 -14.34 -2.87 10.68
CA LEU A 244 -15.77 -2.99 10.40
C LEU A 244 -16.43 -4.18 11.12
N ASP A 245 -15.74 -5.31 11.28
CA ASP A 245 -16.25 -6.47 12.04
C ASP A 245 -16.08 -6.21 13.55
N VAL A 246 -16.92 -5.33 14.09
CA VAL A 246 -16.88 -4.87 15.48
C VAL A 246 -16.96 -6.05 16.45
N GLN A 247 -17.81 -7.03 16.15
CA GLN A 247 -18.11 -8.16 17.02
C GLN A 247 -17.19 -9.37 16.78
N LYS A 248 -16.25 -9.28 15.83
CA LYS A 248 -15.31 -10.35 15.46
C LYS A 248 -16.00 -11.66 15.10
N LYS A 249 -17.15 -11.55 14.43
CA LYS A 249 -17.97 -12.70 14.04
C LYS A 249 -17.54 -13.31 12.71
N GLY A 250 -16.62 -12.66 11.99
CA GLY A 250 -16.14 -13.12 10.69
C GLY A 250 -17.11 -12.79 9.55
N GLY A 251 -18.06 -11.89 9.75
CA GLY A 251 -19.04 -11.47 8.76
C GLY A 251 -19.70 -10.14 9.09
N LEU A 252 -19.93 -9.30 8.07
CA LEU A 252 -20.69 -8.05 8.16
C LEU A 252 -22.14 -8.32 7.72
N ALA A 253 -23.08 -8.21 8.65
CA ALA A 253 -24.50 -8.31 8.34
C ALA A 253 -25.08 -6.95 7.92
N ALA A 254 -26.32 -6.95 7.45
CA ALA A 254 -27.07 -5.73 7.11
C ALA A 254 -26.99 -4.66 8.23
N PHE A 255 -27.10 -5.08 9.49
CA PHE A 255 -26.99 -4.17 10.63
C PHE A 255 -25.64 -3.45 10.70
N ASP A 256 -24.53 -4.17 10.46
CA ASP A 256 -23.19 -3.59 10.51
C ASP A 256 -23.00 -2.57 9.37
N VAL A 257 -23.46 -2.91 8.17
CA VAL A 257 -23.45 -2.02 7.00
C VAL A 257 -24.26 -0.74 7.29
N CYS A 258 -25.51 -0.86 7.74
CA CYS A 258 -26.35 0.29 8.08
C CYS A 258 -25.76 1.12 9.23
N TYR A 259 -25.11 0.50 10.21
CA TYR A 259 -24.49 1.19 11.34
C TYR A 259 -23.37 2.13 10.88
N PHE A 260 -22.46 1.62 10.04
CA PHE A 260 -21.37 2.45 9.50
C PHE A 260 -21.88 3.47 8.49
N PHE A 261 -22.78 3.09 7.59
CA PHE A 261 -23.29 4.01 6.58
C PHE A 261 -24.11 5.16 7.18
N ARG A 262 -24.91 4.91 8.23
CA ARG A 262 -25.62 5.99 8.93
C ARG A 262 -24.67 7.07 9.45
N ALA A 263 -23.49 6.67 9.94
CA ALA A 263 -22.47 7.64 10.37
C ALA A 263 -21.88 8.44 9.21
N VAL A 264 -21.83 7.86 8.01
CA VAL A 264 -21.43 8.57 6.79
C VAL A 264 -22.50 9.57 6.37
N ALA A 265 -23.77 9.16 6.41
CA ALA A 265 -24.90 10.04 6.11
C ALA A 265 -24.96 11.24 7.08
N ASP A 266 -24.82 11.00 8.38
CA ASP A 266 -24.78 12.04 9.41
C ASP A 266 -23.59 13.00 9.23
N LYS A 267 -22.48 12.51 8.67
CA LYS A 267 -21.25 13.30 8.47
C LYS A 267 -21.43 14.43 7.43
N PHE A 268 -22.42 14.34 6.54
CA PHE A 268 -22.72 15.43 5.60
C PHE A 268 -23.10 16.74 6.32
N ALA A 269 -23.78 16.63 7.47
CA ALA A 269 -24.23 17.79 8.23
C ALA A 269 -23.04 18.66 8.73
N ASP A 270 -21.89 18.05 9.03
CA ASP A 270 -20.66 18.76 9.41
C ASP A 270 -20.15 19.69 8.29
N PHE A 271 -20.55 19.43 7.04
CA PHE A 271 -20.18 20.20 5.85
C PHE A 271 -21.34 21.06 5.32
N GLY A 272 -22.44 21.16 6.06
CA GLY A 272 -23.62 21.96 5.68
C GLY A 272 -24.40 21.37 4.52
N ASP A 273 -24.35 20.05 4.35
CA ASP A 273 -25.05 19.28 3.31
C ASP A 273 -25.86 18.14 3.95
N GLU A 274 -26.68 17.45 3.15
CA GLU A 274 -27.44 16.28 3.59
C GLU A 274 -27.27 15.13 2.59
N ALA A 275 -27.14 13.90 3.10
CA ALA A 275 -27.08 12.72 2.24
C ALA A 275 -28.45 12.49 1.56
N ASN A 276 -28.49 12.60 0.24
CA ASN A 276 -29.71 12.41 -0.55
C ASN A 276 -29.94 10.92 -0.89
N CYS A 277 -29.97 10.06 0.13
CA CYS A 277 -30.14 8.62 -0.04
C CYS A 277 -30.74 7.97 1.21
N GLU A 278 -31.51 6.91 1.03
CA GLU A 278 -31.98 6.09 2.13
C GLU A 278 -30.93 5.04 2.53
N VAL A 279 -30.73 4.85 3.83
CA VAL A 279 -29.71 3.92 4.37
C VAL A 279 -29.98 2.48 3.91
N GLU A 280 -31.25 2.09 3.80
CA GLU A 280 -31.63 0.74 3.38
C GLU A 280 -31.32 0.50 1.89
N ASP A 281 -31.51 1.51 1.04
CA ASP A 281 -31.23 1.40 -0.40
C ASP A 281 -29.72 1.24 -0.64
N VAL A 282 -28.88 2.04 0.04
CA VAL A 282 -27.42 1.94 -0.06
C VAL A 282 -26.92 0.62 0.53
N LYS A 283 -27.55 0.11 1.59
CA LYS A 283 -27.25 -1.22 2.11
C LYS A 283 -27.55 -2.29 1.05
N ASP A 284 -28.71 -2.27 0.40
CA ASP A 284 -29.04 -3.26 -0.64
C ASP A 284 -28.08 -3.16 -1.83
N GLU A 285 -27.73 -1.94 -2.24
CA GLU A 285 -26.72 -1.67 -3.28
C GLU A 285 -25.34 -2.24 -2.93
N ILE A 286 -24.87 -2.08 -1.68
CA ILE A 286 -23.61 -2.68 -1.22
C ILE A 286 -23.66 -4.21 -1.30
N PHE A 287 -24.77 -4.83 -0.90
CA PHE A 287 -24.92 -6.29 -1.01
C PHE A 287 -24.94 -6.75 -2.48
N ASP A 288 -25.57 -5.98 -3.37
CA ASP A 288 -25.60 -6.24 -4.81
C ASP A 288 -24.25 -6.02 -5.50
N MET A 289 -23.45 -5.06 -5.03
CA MET A 289 -22.06 -4.86 -5.48
C MET A 289 -21.15 -6.01 -5.05
N VAL A 290 -21.27 -6.46 -3.80
CA VAL A 290 -20.39 -7.51 -3.25
C VAL A 290 -20.77 -8.89 -3.75
N LYS A 291 -22.07 -9.17 -3.91
CA LYS A 291 -22.64 -10.50 -4.24
C LYS A 291 -22.07 -11.59 -3.33
N PRO A 292 -22.23 -11.45 -2.00
CA PRO A 292 -21.61 -12.37 -1.06
C PRO A 292 -22.11 -13.80 -1.26
N ARG A 293 -21.26 -14.77 -0.93
CA ARG A 293 -21.64 -16.20 -1.04
C ARG A 293 -22.86 -16.55 -0.18
N ASP A 294 -22.96 -15.95 1.00
CA ASP A 294 -24.16 -15.95 1.83
C ASP A 294 -24.84 -14.60 1.66
N SER A 295 -26.07 -14.58 1.16
CA SER A 295 -26.80 -13.34 0.84
C SER A 295 -27.01 -12.42 2.06
N MET A 296 -26.81 -12.92 3.28
CA MET A 296 -27.03 -12.15 4.51
C MET A 296 -25.74 -11.62 5.14
N ILE A 297 -24.56 -12.08 4.69
CA ILE A 297 -23.29 -11.80 5.37
C ILE A 297 -22.18 -11.56 4.35
N ILE A 298 -21.53 -10.40 4.44
CA ILE A 298 -20.32 -10.08 3.68
C ILE A 298 -19.08 -10.52 4.46
N THR A 299 -18.29 -11.43 3.91
CA THR A 299 -17.00 -11.82 4.48
C THR A 299 -15.83 -11.03 3.88
N LEU A 300 -14.65 -11.06 4.52
CA LEU A 300 -13.42 -10.52 3.93
C LEU A 300 -13.15 -11.12 2.55
N GLN A 301 -13.44 -12.40 2.37
CA GLN A 301 -13.19 -13.10 1.13
C GLN A 301 -14.12 -12.60 0.01
N ASP A 302 -15.36 -12.24 0.34
CA ASP A 302 -16.31 -11.64 -0.60
C ASP A 302 -15.82 -10.24 -1.05
N LEU A 303 -15.38 -9.39 -0.11
CA LEU A 303 -14.82 -8.07 -0.42
C LEU A 303 -13.58 -8.13 -1.33
N VAL A 304 -12.73 -9.14 -1.15
CA VAL A 304 -11.55 -9.37 -2.00
C VAL A 304 -11.94 -9.85 -3.40
N TYR A 305 -12.99 -10.66 -3.52
CA TYR A 305 -13.41 -11.23 -4.79
C TYR A 305 -14.31 -10.32 -5.63
N CYS A 306 -15.09 -9.43 -5.01
CA CYS A 306 -16.02 -8.55 -5.73
C CYS A 306 -15.34 -7.48 -6.61
N LYS A 307 -14.03 -7.23 -6.43
CA LYS A 307 -13.22 -6.24 -7.16
C LYS A 307 -13.61 -4.78 -6.96
N VAL A 308 -14.65 -4.50 -6.18
CA VAL A 308 -15.10 -3.16 -5.77
C VAL A 308 -14.98 -2.94 -4.25
N GLY A 309 -14.17 -3.75 -3.57
CA GLY A 309 -14.00 -3.68 -2.12
C GLY A 309 -13.50 -2.31 -1.62
N GLU A 310 -12.69 -1.60 -2.41
CA GLU A 310 -12.26 -0.24 -2.06
C GLU A 310 -13.41 0.77 -2.03
N THR A 311 -14.36 0.63 -2.96
CA THR A 311 -15.55 1.47 -3.04
C THR A 311 -16.44 1.19 -1.85
N VAL A 312 -16.73 -0.09 -1.57
CA VAL A 312 -17.55 -0.50 -0.40
C VAL A 312 -16.95 0.01 0.91
N VAL A 313 -15.63 -0.15 1.11
CA VAL A 313 -14.96 0.39 2.28
C VAL A 313 -15.06 1.92 2.34
N GLY A 314 -14.86 2.60 1.20
CA GLY A 314 -14.99 4.05 1.12
C GLY A 314 -16.37 4.52 1.56
N MET A 315 -17.43 3.92 1.01
CA MET A 315 -18.83 4.22 1.33
C MET A 315 -19.17 4.02 2.82
N LEU A 316 -18.48 3.12 3.52
CA LEU A 316 -18.72 2.84 4.94
C LEU A 316 -17.86 3.64 5.91
N THR A 317 -16.87 4.38 5.41
CA THR A 317 -15.84 5.01 6.28
C THR A 317 -15.68 6.51 6.10
N ASP A 318 -15.99 7.03 4.91
CA ASP A 318 -15.63 8.39 4.49
C ASP A 318 -16.75 9.03 3.65
N MET A 319 -17.20 10.22 4.07
CA MET A 319 -18.23 11.00 3.38
C MET A 319 -17.81 11.43 1.97
N HIS A 320 -16.57 11.89 1.79
CA HIS A 320 -16.09 12.30 0.47
C HIS A 320 -16.01 11.12 -0.49
N ALA A 321 -15.64 9.93 0.01
CA ALA A 321 -15.64 8.72 -0.80
C ALA A 321 -17.06 8.34 -1.26
N PHE A 322 -18.05 8.41 -0.37
CA PHE A 322 -19.45 8.19 -0.76
C PHE A 322 -19.95 9.27 -1.74
N ALA A 323 -19.67 10.54 -1.50
CA ALA A 323 -20.06 11.62 -2.41
C ALA A 323 -19.43 11.49 -3.81
N MET A 324 -18.19 10.99 -3.90
CA MET A 324 -17.55 10.67 -5.18
C MET A 324 -18.22 9.51 -5.90
N TYR A 325 -18.65 8.49 -5.15
CA TYR A 325 -19.40 7.35 -5.68
C TYR A 325 -20.76 7.79 -6.24
N ASP A 326 -21.56 8.47 -5.42
CA ASP A 326 -22.91 8.92 -5.79
C ASP A 326 -22.91 9.81 -7.05
N ARG A 327 -21.97 10.76 -7.14
CA ARG A 327 -21.81 11.58 -8.37
C ARG A 327 -21.47 10.76 -9.61
N ARG A 328 -20.71 9.68 -9.45
CA ARG A 328 -20.33 8.80 -10.56
C ARG A 328 -21.54 8.02 -11.07
N GLU A 329 -22.36 7.48 -10.18
CA GLU A 329 -23.58 6.75 -10.53
C GLU A 329 -24.60 7.68 -11.22
N GLN A 330 -24.83 8.87 -10.67
CA GLN A 330 -25.72 9.87 -11.29
C GLN A 330 -25.29 10.22 -12.72
N SER A 331 -23.99 10.34 -13.00
CA SER A 331 -23.46 10.61 -14.34
C SER A 331 -23.71 9.45 -15.32
N MET A 332 -23.66 8.21 -14.84
CA MET A 332 -23.94 7.02 -15.67
C MET A 332 -25.42 6.91 -16.02
N ASP A 333 -26.31 7.21 -15.07
CA ASP A 333 -27.76 7.21 -15.32
C ASP A 333 -28.17 8.27 -16.35
N HIS A 334 -27.55 9.46 -16.31
CA HIS A 334 -27.83 10.53 -17.27
C HIS A 334 -27.31 10.24 -18.68
N SER A 335 -26.22 9.47 -18.81
CA SER A 335 -25.64 9.12 -20.12
C SER A 335 -26.31 7.91 -20.78
N GLY A 336 -26.97 7.03 -20.01
CA GLY A 336 -27.80 5.94 -20.52
C GLY A 336 -29.19 6.39 -21.00
N GLY A 337 -29.63 7.60 -20.67
CA GLY A 337 -30.94 8.15 -21.02
C GLY A 337 -31.05 8.78 -22.42
N ASP A 338 -29.93 9.07 -23.09
CA ASP A 338 -29.89 9.75 -24.40
C ASP A 338 -29.79 8.80 -25.62
N GLU A 339 -29.85 7.47 -25.41
CA GLU A 339 -29.90 6.45 -26.48
C GLU A 339 -31.27 5.74 -26.61
N SER A 340 -32.39 6.42 -26.31
CA SER A 340 -33.75 5.89 -26.51
C SER A 340 -34.56 6.64 -27.57
#